data_AF-A0A916W6Q9-F1
#
_entry.id   AF-A0A916W6Q9-F1
#
_cell.length_a   1.000
_cell.length_b   1.000
_cell.length_c   1.000
_cell.angle_alpha   90.00
_cell.angle_beta   90.00
_cell.angle_gamma   90.00
#
_symmetry.space_group_name_H-M   'P 1'
#
loop_
_entity.id
_entity.type
_entity.pdbx_description
1 polymer ?
#
loop_
_entity_poly.entity_id
_entity_poly.type
_entity_poly.pdbx_seq_one_letter_code
_entity_poly.pdbx_strand_id
1 'polypeptide(L)' 'MGRKRKRKKREVDELLLDAIFSIEHEWKQIKSIVNQSIEPTFEGKSTEKIAQSKYLFLLREAKHRKISAIRYSK' A
#
# COMPACT_ATOMS: atom_id res chain seq x y z
N MET A 1 30.58 12.06 -3.14
CA MET A 1 29.74 11.20 -2.27
C MET A 1 28.22 11.46 -2.36
N GLY A 2 27.71 12.69 -2.54
CA GLY A 2 26.27 12.99 -2.42
C GLY A 2 25.31 12.48 -3.51
N ARG A 3 25.76 12.33 -4.77
CA ARG A 3 24.88 11.98 -5.91
C ARG A 3 24.36 10.52 -5.86
N LYS A 4 25.21 9.56 -5.46
CA LYS A 4 24.83 8.16 -5.26
C LYS A 4 23.79 8.00 -4.14
N ARG A 5 23.99 8.69 -3.01
CA ARG A 5 23.05 8.70 -1.88
C ARG A 5 21.68 9.26 -2.25
N LYS A 6 21.64 10.35 -3.03
CA LYS A 6 20.37 10.92 -3.55
C LYS A 6 19.64 9.94 -4.47
N ARG A 7 20.36 9.25 -5.37
CA ARG A 7 19.78 8.23 -6.26
C ARG A 7 19.18 7.06 -5.49
N LYS A 8 19.92 6.51 -4.51
CA LYS A 8 19.44 5.42 -3.65
C LYS A 8 18.20 5.82 -2.83
N LYS A 9 18.16 7.05 -2.32
CA LYS A 9 16.97 7.56 -1.61
C LYS A 9 15.75 7.55 -2.55
N ARG A 10 15.89 8.10 -3.75
CA ARG A 10 14.81 8.15 -4.75
C ARG A 10 14.31 6.76 -5.13
N GLU A 11 15.20 5.81 -5.35
CA GLU A 11 14.85 4.42 -5.66
C GLU A 11 14.01 3.78 -4.55
N VAL A 12 14.39 3.97 -3.28
CA VAL A 12 13.58 3.46 -2.15
C VAL A 12 12.22 4.16 -2.05
N ASP A 13 12.18 5.46 -2.35
CA ASP A 13 10.94 6.22 -2.34
C ASP A 13 9.99 5.78 -3.48
N GLU A 14 10.52 5.44 -4.66
CA GLU A 14 9.78 4.84 -5.79
C GLU A 14 9.25 3.45 -5.43
N LEU A 15 10.08 2.57 -4.85
CA LEU A 15 9.66 1.24 -4.40
C LEU A 15 8.56 1.30 -3.33
N LEU A 16 8.61 2.28 -2.43
CA LEU A 16 7.57 2.48 -1.44
C LEU A 16 6.23 2.88 -2.08
N LEU A 17 6.26 3.77 -3.08
CA LEU A 17 5.06 4.15 -3.81
C LEU A 17 4.45 2.97 -4.56
N ASP A 18 5.28 2.17 -5.25
CA ASP A 18 4.84 0.96 -5.95
C ASP A 18 4.18 -0.04 -4.98
N ALA A 19 4.79 -0.24 -3.80
CA ALA A 19 4.23 -1.10 -2.77
C ALA A 19 2.88 -0.57 -2.23
N ILE A 20 2.75 0.75 -2.02
CA ILE A 20 1.49 1.36 -1.58
C ILE A 20 0.38 1.07 -2.58
N PHE A 21 0.61 1.29 -3.87
CA PHE A 21 -0.41 1.10 -4.90
C PHE A 21 -0.75 -0.37 -5.11
N SER A 22 0.23 -1.27 -5.03
CA SER A 22 0.01 -2.71 -5.13
C SER A 22 -0.87 -3.23 -3.98
N ILE A 23 -0.53 -2.88 -2.74
CA ILE A 23 -1.28 -3.30 -1.55
C ILE A 23 -2.67 -2.64 -1.50
N GLU A 24 -2.80 -1.38 -1.95
CA GLU A 24 -4.10 -0.73 -2.07
C GLU A 24 -5.03 -1.51 -3.01
N HIS A 25 -4.52 -1.94 -4.17
CA HIS A 25 -5.28 -2.71 -5.14
C HIS A 25 -5.70 -4.07 -4.58
N GLU A 26 -4.75 -4.81 -3.98
CA GLU A 26 -5.01 -6.09 -3.32
C GLU A 26 -6.07 -5.96 -2.23
N TRP A 27 -5.92 -4.98 -1.33
CA TRP A 27 -6.90 -4.74 -0.26
C TRP A 27 -8.29 -4.43 -0.83
N LYS A 28 -8.38 -3.57 -1.84
CA LYS A 28 -9.67 -3.23 -2.48
C LYS A 28 -10.32 -4.44 -3.14
N GLN A 29 -9.54 -5.33 -3.75
CA GLN A 29 -10.04 -6.58 -4.32
C GLN A 29 -10.58 -7.51 -3.22
N ILE A 30 -9.79 -7.78 -2.18
CA ILE A 30 -10.21 -8.64 -1.05
C ILE A 30 -11.48 -8.07 -0.40
N LYS A 31 -11.49 -6.76 -0.13
CA LYS A 31 -12.65 -6.07 0.43
C LYS A 31 -13.89 -6.20 -0.45
N SER A 32 -13.74 -6.10 -1.77
CA SER A 32 -14.86 -6.29 -2.70
C SER A 32 -15.44 -7.69 -2.62
N ILE A 33 -14.59 -8.72 -2.56
CA ILE A 33 -15.00 -10.13 -2.45
C ILE A 33 -15.74 -10.36 -1.13
N VAL A 34 -15.17 -9.90 -0.01
CA VAL A 34 -15.76 -10.03 1.32
C VAL A 34 -17.13 -9.34 1.39
N ASN A 35 -17.25 -8.15 0.80
CA ASN A 35 -18.51 -7.40 0.78
C ASN A 35 -19.60 -8.04 -0.09
N GLN A 36 -19.22 -8.75 -1.15
CA GLN A 36 -20.15 -9.46 -2.04
C GLN A 36 -20.51 -10.87 -1.51
N SER A 37 -19.84 -11.34 -0.47
CA SER A 37 -20.10 -12.65 0.13
C SER A 37 -21.38 -12.62 0.95
N ILE A 38 -22.29 -13.57 0.71
CA ILE A 38 -23.52 -13.73 1.51
C ILE A 38 -23.16 -14.09 2.96
N GLU A 39 -22.17 -14.97 3.14
CA GLU A 39 -21.61 -15.33 4.44
C GLU A 39 -20.08 -15.30 4.38
N PRO A 40 -19.45 -14.15 4.66
CA PRO A 40 -17.99 -14.04 4.66
C PRO A 40 -17.38 -14.81 5.83
N THR A 41 -16.45 -15.71 5.49
CA THR A 41 -15.72 -16.52 6.48
C THR A 41 -14.86 -15.66 7.40
N PHE A 42 -14.53 -16.20 8.58
CA PHE A 42 -13.59 -15.57 9.50
C PHE A 42 -12.24 -15.28 8.81
N GLU A 43 -11.74 -16.24 8.04
CA GLU A 43 -10.48 -16.11 7.29
C GLU A 43 -10.54 -15.01 6.24
N GLY A 44 -11.66 -14.87 5.52
CA GLY A 44 -11.86 -13.79 4.56
C GLY A 44 -11.79 -12.41 5.23
N LYS A 45 -12.50 -12.24 6.35
CA LYS A 45 -12.46 -10.99 7.15
C LYS A 45 -11.08 -10.72 7.72
N SER A 46 -10.40 -11.74 8.23
CA SER A 46 -9.05 -11.63 8.78
C SER A 46 -8.05 -11.19 7.69
N THR A 47 -8.13 -11.80 6.52
CA THR A 47 -7.29 -11.48 5.36
C THR A 47 -7.51 -10.03 4.90
N GLU A 48 -8.76 -9.56 4.83
CA GLU A 48 -9.07 -8.17 4.53
C GLU A 48 -8.41 -7.20 5.54
N LYS A 49 -8.50 -7.51 6.84
CA LYS A 49 -7.93 -6.70 7.91
C LYS A 49 -6.40 -6.68 7.87
N ILE A 50 -5.76 -7.79 7.52
CA ILE A 50 -4.31 -7.85 7.35
C ILE A 50 -3.89 -6.98 6.16
N ALA A 51 -4.56 -7.09 5.02
CA ALA A 51 -4.28 -6.27 3.84
C ALA A 51 -4.48 -4.76 4.12
N GLN A 52 -5.56 -4.41 4.83
CA GLN A 52 -5.81 -3.05 5.29
C GLN A 52 -4.68 -2.53 6.19
N SER A 53 -4.21 -3.37 7.12
CA SER A 53 -3.14 -3.00 8.06
C SER A 53 -1.81 -2.76 7.35
N LYS A 54 -1.47 -3.58 6.34
CA LYS A 54 -0.30 -3.38 5.47
C LYS A 54 -0.40 -2.04 4.72
N TYR A 55 -1.56 -1.74 4.14
CA TYR A 55 -1.79 -0.47 3.43
C TYR A 55 -1.57 0.74 4.34
N LEU A 56 -2.21 0.75 5.52
CA LEU A 56 -2.09 1.84 6.50
C LEU A 56 -0.66 2.00 7.02
N PHE A 57 0.07 0.89 7.21
CA PHE A 57 1.48 0.93 7.58
C PHE A 57 2.32 1.65 6.51
N LEU A 58 2.17 1.30 5.24
CA LEU A 58 2.94 1.92 4.16
C LEU A 58 2.61 3.41 3.99
N LEU A 59 1.35 3.82 4.20
CA LEU A 59 0.97 5.24 4.21
C LEU A 59 1.65 6.03 5.35
N ARG A 60 1.81 5.41 6.54
CA ARG A 60 2.56 6.02 7.65
C ARG A 60 4.03 6.19 7.27
N GLU A 61 4.64 5.20 6.64
CA GLU A 61 6.02 5.28 6.16
C GLU A 61 6.21 6.38 5.10
N ALA A 62 5.27 6.53 4.16
CA ALA A 62 5.30 7.63 3.19
C ALA A 62 5.24 9.01 3.88
N LYS A 63 4.39 9.15 4.90
CA LYS A 63 4.33 10.37 5.73
C LYS A 63 5.66 10.63 6.45
N HIS A 64 6.27 9.61 7.06
CA HIS A 64 7.58 9.75 7.71
C HIS A 64 8.68 10.19 6.73
N ARG A 65 8.61 9.74 5.48
CA ARG A 65 9.55 10.12 4.42
C ARG A 65 9.22 11.43 3.71
N LYS A 66 8.07 12.04 4.01
CA LYS A 66 7.52 13.24 3.35
C LYS A 66 7.28 13.04 1.85
N ILE A 67 6.80 11.85 1.48
CA ILE A 67 6.43 11.50 0.11
C ILE A 67 4.92 11.61 -0.01
N SER A 68 4.44 12.27 -1.07
CA SER A 68 3.02 12.34 -1.37
C SER A 68 2.60 11.08 -2.15
N ALA A 69 1.72 10.28 -1.56
CA ALA A 69 1.13 9.10 -2.22
C ALA A 69 -0.07 9.49 -3.11
N ILE A 70 0.08 10.53 -3.92
CA ILE A 70 -0.95 10.96 -4.88
C ILE A 70 -0.72 10.23 -6.21
N ARG A 71 -1.76 9.56 -6.70
CA ARG A 71 -1.76 8.97 -8.03
C ARG A 71 -1.94 10.08 -9.06
N TYR A 72 -0.91 10.40 -9.82
CA TYR A 72 -1.09 11.19 -11.05
C TYR A 72 -1.64 10.23 -12.11
N SER A 73 -2.93 10.35 -12.45
CA SER A 73 -3.45 9.77 -13.69
C SER A 73 -2.72 10.48 -14.83
N LYS A 74 -2.01 9.72 -15.67
CA LYS A 74 -1.53 10.22 -16.94
C LYS A 74 -2.64 10.12 -17.98
#